data_AF-A0A9J6GDF6-F1
#
_entry.id   AF-A0A9J6GDF6-F1
#
_cell.length_a   1.000
_cell.length_b   1.000
_cell.length_c   1.000
_cell.angle_alpha   90.00
_cell.angle_beta   90.00
_cell.angle_gamma   90.00
#
_symmetry.space_group_name_H-M   'P 1'
#
loop_
_entity.id
_entity.type
_entity.pdbx_description
1 polymer ?
#
loop_
_entity_poly.entity_id
_entity_poly.type
_entity_poly.pdbx_seq_one_letter_code
_entity_poly.pdbx_strand_id
1 'polypeptide(L)'
;MKYVPDSAFKRLAECSSLYYLRTTCGELGTTLQGIRVFIRNVAMLKFPRVGMYWQKRTRIAVVADTMNVRTTFHVTDASAPAPDNTDKFWKLRPLIDVVRA
;
A
#
# COMPACT_ATOMS: atom_id res chain seq x y z
N MET A 1 7.43 4.12 15.48
CA MET A 1 6.49 3.01 15.22
C MET A 1 7.24 1.73 15.58
N LYS A 2 6.92 1.06 16.69
CA LYS A 2 7.78 0.01 17.29
C LYS A 2 7.83 -1.31 16.51
N TYR A 3 6.85 -1.55 15.62
CA TYR A 3 6.60 -2.85 14.99
C TYR A 3 6.86 -2.91 13.49
N VAL A 4 7.01 -1.75 12.82
CA VAL A 4 7.25 -1.70 11.37
C VAL A 4 8.34 -0.65 11.11
N PRO A 5 9.51 -1.04 10.60
CA PRO A 5 10.61 -0.15 10.28
C PRO A 5 10.31 0.66 9.02
N ASP A 6 11.01 1.79 8.89
CA ASP A 6 10.87 2.71 7.76
C ASP A 6 11.23 2.06 6.41
N SER A 7 12.12 1.08 6.43
CA SER A 7 12.48 0.27 5.27
C SER A 7 11.28 -0.48 4.68
N ALA A 8 10.35 -0.96 5.51
CA ALA A 8 9.14 -1.64 5.04
C ALA A 8 8.19 -0.66 4.32
N PHE A 9 8.02 0.56 4.86
CA PHE A 9 7.21 1.59 4.20
C PHE A 9 7.83 2.08 2.89
N LYS A 10 9.17 2.16 2.83
CA LYS A 10 9.88 2.51 1.60
C LYS A 10 9.65 1.45 0.51
N ARG A 11 9.78 0.18 0.88
CA ARG A 11 9.52 -0.94 -0.02
C ARG A 11 8.08 -0.96 -0.53
N LEU A 12 7.11 -0.67 0.33
CA LEU A 12 5.71 -0.51 -0.10
C LEU A 12 5.53 0.60 -1.13
N ALA A 13 6.24 1.72 -0.96
CA ALA A 13 6.18 2.86 -1.89
C ALA A 13 6.77 2.48 -3.25
N GLU A 14 7.93 1.85 -3.25
CA GLU A 14 8.61 1.39 -4.46
C GLU A 14 7.76 0.37 -5.23
N CYS A 15 7.27 -0.68 -4.56
CA CYS A 15 6.44 -1.70 -5.21
C CYS A 15 5.13 -1.12 -5.77
N SER A 16 4.51 -0.17 -5.06
CA SER A 16 3.28 0.47 -5.51
C SER A 16 3.51 1.40 -6.70
N SER A 17 4.60 2.17 -6.70
CA SER A 17 5.00 3.02 -7.83
C SER A 17 5.38 2.19 -9.06
N LEU A 18 6.10 1.09 -8.88
CA LEU A 18 6.43 0.15 -9.96
C LEU A 18 5.16 -0.47 -10.59
N TYR A 19 4.17 -0.84 -9.78
CA TYR A 19 2.91 -1.36 -10.29
C TYR A 19 2.17 -0.31 -11.12
N TYR A 20 2.07 0.92 -10.62
CA TYR A 20 1.39 2.00 -11.35
C TYR A 20 2.08 2.37 -12.66
N LEU A 21 3.41 2.41 -12.66
CA LEU A 21 4.20 2.66 -13.86
C LEU A 21 3.90 1.61 -14.94
N ARG A 22 3.74 0.35 -14.55
CA ARG A 22 3.41 -0.73 -15.49
C ARG A 22 1.98 -0.66 -16.01
N THR A 23 1.01 -0.31 -15.17
CA THR A 23 -0.40 -0.30 -15.58
C THR A 23 -0.80 0.94 -16.38
N THR A 24 -0.18 2.07 -16.09
CA THR A 24 -0.65 3.39 -16.56
C THR A 24 0.42 4.14 -17.36
N CYS A 25 1.66 3.62 -17.41
CA CYS A 25 2.80 4.29 -18.06
C CYS A 25 3.01 5.72 -17.52
N GLY A 26 2.80 5.91 -16.21
CA GLY A 26 2.93 7.20 -15.53
C GLY A 26 3.64 7.05 -14.19
N GLU A 27 4.14 8.16 -13.64
CA GLU A 27 4.80 8.15 -12.33
C GLU A 27 3.79 8.34 -11.21
N LEU A 28 3.79 7.40 -10.26
CA LEU A 28 3.09 7.58 -9.00
C LEU A 28 4.06 8.27 -8.03
N GLY A 29 3.80 9.54 -7.71
CA GLY A 29 4.54 10.30 -6.70
C GLY A 29 4.30 9.82 -5.26
N THR A 30 4.22 8.51 -5.05
CA THR A 30 3.97 7.92 -3.73
C THR A 30 5.21 8.07 -2.86
N THR A 31 5.15 9.00 -1.92
CA THR A 31 6.17 9.13 -0.89
C THR A 31 5.88 8.16 0.27
N LEU A 32 6.92 7.77 1.00
CA LEU A 32 6.82 7.04 2.27
C LEU A 32 5.81 7.68 3.24
N GLN A 33 5.74 9.01 3.27
CA GLN A 33 4.77 9.75 4.06
C GLN A 33 3.31 9.52 3.58
N GLY A 34 3.09 9.43 2.27
CA GLY A 34 1.77 9.14 1.69
C GLY A 34 1.24 7.77 2.12
N ILE A 35 2.10 6.74 2.13
CA ILE A 35 1.73 5.40 2.61
C ILE A 35 1.43 5.40 4.11
N ARG A 36 2.22 6.09 4.92
CA ARG A 36 1.96 6.22 6.36
C ARG A 36 0.63 6.89 6.64
N VAL A 37 0.36 8.00 5.96
CA VAL A 37 -0.90 8.73 6.10
C VAL A 37 -2.06 7.85 5.65
N PHE A 38 -1.92 7.12 4.53
CA PHE A 38 -2.93 6.18 4.06
C PHE A 38 -3.24 5.09 5.10
N ILE A 39 -2.22 4.36 5.59
CA ILE A 39 -2.40 3.28 6.58
C ILE A 39 -3.02 3.84 7.87
N ARG A 40 -2.54 4.98 8.36
CA ARG A 40 -3.07 5.65 9.55
C ARG A 40 -4.55 6.01 9.37
N ASN A 41 -4.89 6.60 8.24
CA ASN A 41 -6.25 7.04 7.96
C ASN A 41 -7.21 5.86 7.82
N VAL A 42 -6.83 4.80 7.10
CA VAL A 42 -7.63 3.58 6.97
C VAL A 42 -7.81 2.89 8.33
N ALA A 43 -6.77 2.87 9.18
CA ALA A 43 -6.86 2.26 10.51
C ALA A 43 -7.70 3.08 11.51
N MET A 44 -7.70 4.41 11.41
CA MET A 44 -8.45 5.30 12.31
C MET A 44 -9.93 5.42 11.93
N LEU A 45 -10.26 5.29 10.64
CA LEU A 45 -11.64 5.30 10.20
C LEU A 45 -12.32 3.99 10.63
N LYS A 46 -13.25 4.07 11.59
CA LYS A 46 -14.07 2.93 12.06
C LYS A 46 -15.03 2.36 11.01
N PHE A 47 -14.91 2.79 9.75
CA PHE A 47 -15.81 2.44 8.66
C PHE A 47 -15.06 1.89 7.43
N PRO A 48 -14.25 0.83 7.57
CA PRO A 48 -13.44 0.29 6.47
C PRO A 48 -14.27 -0.22 5.28
N ARG A 49 -15.58 -0.43 5.47
CA ARG A 49 -16.53 -0.88 4.46
C ARG A 49 -17.34 0.25 3.82
N VAL A 50 -17.32 1.46 4.39
CA VAL A 50 -17.97 2.61 3.77
C VAL A 50 -17.06 3.06 2.65
N GLY A 51 -17.25 2.53 1.44
CA GLY A 51 -16.46 2.86 0.26
C GLY A 51 -16.68 4.28 -0.28
N MET A 52 -16.95 5.26 0.60
CA MET A 52 -17.47 6.56 0.20
C MET A 52 -16.62 7.74 0.69
N TYR A 53 -15.59 7.57 1.52
CA TYR A 53 -14.80 8.73 1.97
C TYR A 53 -13.98 9.43 0.85
N TRP A 54 -14.02 8.90 -0.37
CA TRP A 54 -13.51 9.53 -1.58
C TRP A 54 -14.61 10.03 -2.53
N GLN A 55 -15.87 9.65 -2.32
CA GLN A 55 -17.02 10.12 -3.11
C GLN A 55 -17.39 11.55 -2.71
N LYS A 56 -17.82 12.36 -3.68
CA LYS A 56 -18.08 13.81 -3.49
C LYS A 56 -18.86 14.18 -2.22
N ARG A 57 -19.88 13.40 -1.83
CA ARG A 57 -20.79 13.72 -0.71
C ARG A 57 -20.25 13.36 0.69
N THR A 58 -19.28 12.46 0.75
CA THR A 58 -18.71 11.91 1.99
C THR A 58 -17.20 12.09 2.00
N ARG A 59 -16.68 12.96 1.12
CA ARG A 59 -15.26 13.14 0.85
C ARG A 59 -14.56 13.67 2.08
N ILE A 60 -13.56 12.92 2.56
CA ILE A 60 -12.59 13.39 3.52
C ILE A 60 -11.31 13.68 2.74
N ALA A 61 -10.97 14.95 2.52
CA ALA A 61 -9.86 15.36 1.66
C ALA A 61 -8.56 14.60 1.98
N VAL A 62 -8.16 14.55 3.25
CA VAL A 62 -6.92 13.88 3.69
C VAL A 62 -6.87 12.39 3.36
N VAL A 63 -8.03 11.74 3.24
CA VAL A 63 -8.12 10.33 2.86
C VAL A 63 -8.16 10.25 1.34
N ALA A 64 -9.09 10.99 0.73
CA ALA A 64 -9.37 10.99 -0.70
C ALA A 64 -8.16 11.34 -1.56
N ASP A 65 -7.32 12.28 -1.12
CA ASP A 65 -6.11 12.70 -1.84
C ASP A 65 -4.98 11.67 -1.75
N THR A 66 -5.03 10.77 -0.76
CA THR A 66 -4.08 9.65 -0.61
C THR A 66 -4.56 8.35 -1.27
N MET A 67 -5.75 8.35 -1.89
CA MET A 67 -6.39 7.14 -2.42
C MET A 67 -5.75 6.58 -3.69
N ASN A 68 -4.93 7.36 -4.40
CA ASN A 68 -4.18 6.89 -5.57
C ASN A 68 -3.27 5.70 -5.20
N VAL A 69 -2.89 5.62 -3.92
CA VAL A 69 -2.13 4.52 -3.32
C VAL A 69 -2.99 3.26 -3.14
N ARG A 70 -4.32 3.37 -2.93
CA ARG A 70 -5.17 2.20 -2.61
C ARG A 70 -5.21 1.18 -3.74
N THR A 71 -5.42 1.63 -4.97
CA THR A 71 -5.54 0.74 -6.14
C THR A 71 -4.20 0.19 -6.61
N THR A 72 -3.11 0.80 -6.15
CA THR A 72 -1.74 0.49 -6.53
C THR A 72 -0.94 -0.12 -5.39
N PHE A 73 -1.54 -0.34 -4.22
CA PHE A 73 -0.86 -0.80 -3.01
C PHE A 73 -0.30 -2.22 -3.19
N HIS A 74 1.02 -2.34 -3.25
CA HIS A 74 1.72 -3.61 -3.42
C HIS A 74 2.88 -3.76 -2.41
N VAL A 75 3.03 -4.97 -1.87
CA VAL A 75 4.08 -5.35 -0.90
C VAL A 75 5.27 -6.01 -1.60
N THR A 76 5.00 -6.70 -2.70
CA THR A 76 5.99 -7.37 -3.56
C THR A 76 5.74 -6.98 -5.01
N ASP A 77 6.78 -7.07 -5.82
CA ASP A 77 6.63 -6.97 -7.27
C ASP A 77 5.66 -8.07 -7.79
N ALA A 78 4.69 -7.66 -8.59
CA ALA A 78 3.70 -8.56 -9.21
C ALA A 78 4.33 -9.56 -10.19
N SER A 79 5.50 -9.27 -10.75
CA SER A 79 6.22 -10.12 -11.71
C SER A 79 7.06 -11.21 -11.05
N ALA A 80 7.12 -11.25 -9.72
CA ALA A 80 8.18 -11.96 -9.00
C ALA A 80 7.91 -13.38 -8.48
N PRO A 81 6.74 -14.05 -8.61
CA PRO A 81 6.70 -15.43 -8.15
C PRO A 81 7.55 -16.28 -9.08
N ALA A 82 8.54 -16.98 -8.52
CA ALA A 82 9.14 -18.12 -9.20
C ALA A 82 8.03 -19.15 -9.50
N PRO A 83 8.06 -19.82 -10.68
CA PRO A 83 7.03 -20.78 -11.07
C PRO A 83 6.74 -21.86 -10.02
N ASP A 84 7.76 -22.20 -9.22
CA ASP A 84 7.73 -23.30 -8.24
C ASP A 84 7.47 -22.83 -6.80
N ASN A 85 6.96 -21.61 -6.61
CA ASN A 85 6.75 -21.09 -5.26
C ASN A 85 5.54 -21.76 -4.58
N THR A 86 5.81 -22.56 -3.55
CA THR A 86 4.79 -23.25 -2.74
C THR A 86 4.25 -22.39 -1.59
N ASP A 87 4.84 -21.21 -1.35
CA ASP A 87 4.42 -20.33 -0.26
C ASP A 87 3.12 -19.59 -0.61
N LYS A 88 2.02 -19.98 0.05
CA LYS A 88 0.72 -19.31 -0.09
C LYS A 88 0.74 -17.83 0.27
N PHE A 89 1.66 -17.39 1.15
CA PHE A 89 1.76 -16.02 1.62
C PHE A 89 2.90 -15.23 0.98
N TRP A 90 3.45 -15.70 -0.14
CA TRP A 90 4.64 -15.10 -0.76
C TRP A 90 4.57 -13.58 -0.98
N LYS A 91 3.38 -13.06 -1.33
CA LYS A 91 3.15 -11.61 -1.53
C LYS A 91 3.27 -10.79 -0.25
N LEU A 92 2.97 -11.40 0.89
CA LEU A 92 3.00 -10.76 2.22
C LEU A 92 4.21 -11.16 3.04
N ARG A 93 4.96 -12.18 2.60
CA ARG A 93 6.13 -12.73 3.29
C ARG A 93 7.10 -11.64 3.77
N PRO A 94 7.49 -10.65 2.95
CA PRO A 94 8.42 -9.61 3.40
C PRO A 94 7.89 -8.77 4.57
N LEU A 95 6.57 -8.59 4.66
CA LEU A 95 5.95 -7.83 5.75
C LEU A 95 5.81 -8.70 7.00
N ILE A 96 5.49 -9.98 6.83
CA ILE A 96 5.38 -10.95 7.92
C ILE A 96 6.74 -11.11 8.62
N ASP A 97 7.81 -11.24 7.86
CA ASP A 97 9.16 -11.43 8.40
C ASP A 97 9.62 -10.21 9.22
N VAL A 98 9.25 -9.02 8.76
CA VAL A 98 9.53 -7.75 9.46
C VAL A 98 8.80 -7.64 10.80
N VAL A 99 7.57 -8.15 10.90
CA VAL A 99 6.77 -8.08 12.14
C VAL A 99 7.12 -9.19 13.14
N ARG A 100 7.67 -10.30 12.65
CA ARG A 100 8.11 -11.43 13.48
C ARG A 100 9.50 -11.23 14.11
N ALA A 101 10.34 -10.39 13.51
CA ALA A 101 11.65 -10.01 14.02
C ALA A 101 11.54 -9.11 15.26
#